data_AF-A0A540WIP9-F1
#
_entry.id   AF-A0A540WIP9-F1
#
_cell.length_a   1.000
_cell.length_b   1.000
_cell.length_c   1.000
_cell.angle_alpha   90.00
_cell.angle_beta   90.00
_cell.angle_gamma   90.00
#
_symmetry.space_group_name_H-M   'P 1'
#
loop_
_entity.id
_entity.type
_entity.pdbx_description
1 polymer ?
#
loop_
_entity_poly.entity_id
_entity_poly.type
_entity_poly.pdbx_seq_one_letter_code
_entity_poly.pdbx_strand_id
1 'polypeptide(L)'
;VWLNVSLEGAQAGTNDAVRGAGVFDRVMEKLALLGQHARFTLAFTLTRDNVAEVEACVELARRVGAHTAVFRPLYPVGTATRHPELMPTFDGYVDALARLERVEANSDLFALDPFSPSAREELRGVVTEGPGCGAANTVASVSVQG
;
A
#
# COMPACT_ATOMS: atom_id res chain seq x y z
N VAL A 1 15.23 9.47 9.17
CA VAL A 1 14.38 8.30 9.47
C VAL A 1 13.18 8.36 8.55
N TRP A 2 12.83 7.24 7.92
CA TRP A 2 11.65 7.13 7.09
C TRP A 2 10.73 6.09 7.72
N LEU A 3 9.50 6.48 8.01
CA LEU A 3 8.54 5.60 8.67
C LEU A 3 7.46 5.16 7.69
N ASN A 4 6.96 3.95 7.85
CA ASN A 4 5.86 3.43 7.06
C ASN A 4 4.71 3.10 8.00
N VAL A 5 3.54 3.66 7.74
CA VAL A 5 2.35 3.51 8.57
C VAL A 5 1.26 2.89 7.72
N SER A 6 0.74 1.75 8.16
CA SER A 6 -0.29 1.02 7.41
C SER A 6 -1.70 1.41 7.83
N LEU A 7 -2.57 1.58 6.86
CA LEU A 7 -4.03 1.75 7.01
C LEU A 7 -4.74 0.89 5.97
N GLU A 8 -5.95 0.43 6.26
CA GLU A 8 -6.73 -0.40 5.32
C GLU A 8 -7.82 0.36 4.58
N GLY A 9 -7.87 1.69 4.67
CA GLY A 9 -8.85 2.51 3.98
C GLY A 9 -8.77 3.98 4.39
N ALA A 10 -9.59 4.81 3.74
CA ALA A 10 -9.65 6.25 4.03
C ALA A 10 -10.57 6.57 5.23
N GLN A 11 -11.32 5.57 5.69
CA GLN A 11 -12.37 5.68 6.69
C GLN A 11 -12.14 4.73 7.86
N ALA A 12 -12.64 5.11 9.04
CA ALA A 12 -12.54 4.31 10.25
C ALA A 12 -13.19 2.92 10.08
N GLY A 13 -14.37 2.84 9.47
CA GLY A 13 -15.07 1.56 9.28
C GLY A 13 -14.23 0.53 8.51
N THR A 14 -13.64 0.94 7.39
CA THR A 14 -12.82 0.09 6.52
C THR A 14 -11.51 -0.31 7.19
N ASN A 15 -10.84 0.64 7.85
CA ASN A 15 -9.61 0.35 8.59
C ASN A 15 -9.85 -0.57 9.78
N ASP A 16 -10.85 -0.25 10.59
CA ASP A 16 -11.09 -0.90 11.87
C ASP A 16 -11.71 -2.29 11.71
N ALA A 17 -12.39 -2.56 10.58
CA ALA A 17 -12.82 -3.91 10.22
C ALA A 17 -11.66 -4.92 10.16
N VAL A 18 -10.45 -4.45 9.83
CA VAL A 18 -9.24 -5.28 9.74
C VAL A 18 -8.32 -5.08 10.95
N ARG A 19 -8.14 -3.83 11.39
CA ARG A 19 -7.15 -3.45 12.41
C ARG A 19 -7.71 -3.44 13.84
N GLY A 20 -9.03 -3.47 13.99
CA GLY A 20 -9.75 -3.39 15.27
C GLY A 20 -10.34 -2.00 15.53
N ALA A 21 -11.44 -1.97 16.29
CA ALA A 21 -12.20 -0.75 16.59
C ALA A 21 -11.35 0.35 17.24
N GLY A 22 -11.50 1.57 16.74
CA GLY A 22 -10.83 2.79 17.23
C GLY A 22 -9.36 2.90 16.82
N VAL A 23 -8.84 2.01 15.98
CA VAL A 23 -7.44 2.06 15.55
C VAL A 23 -7.21 3.22 14.58
N PHE A 24 -8.14 3.46 13.65
CA PHE A 24 -8.03 4.55 12.69
C PHE A 24 -7.79 5.90 13.37
N ASP A 25 -8.67 6.28 14.31
CA ASP A 25 -8.59 7.56 15.01
C ASP A 25 -7.28 7.70 15.80
N ARG A 26 -6.85 6.62 16.48
CA ARG A 26 -5.58 6.59 17.20
C ARG A 26 -4.37 6.74 16.27
N VAL A 27 -4.44 6.21 15.05
CA VAL A 27 -3.38 6.38 14.05
C VAL A 27 -3.39 7.83 13.55
N MET A 28 -4.56 8.41 13.27
CA MET A 28 -4.68 9.81 12.83
C MET A 28 -4.09 10.81 13.83
N GLU A 29 -4.37 10.63 15.12
CA GLU A 29 -3.78 11.43 16.19
C GLU A 29 -2.24 11.36 16.17
N LYS A 30 -1.70 10.15 16.02
CA LYS A 30 -0.25 9.93 15.97
C LYS A 30 0.40 10.48 14.71
N LEU A 31 -0.28 10.42 13.56
CA LEU A 31 0.24 11.00 12.32
C LEU A 31 0.38 12.52 12.41
N ALA A 32 -0.55 13.20 13.10
CA ALA A 32 -0.47 14.64 13.32
C ALA A 32 0.79 15.04 14.12
N LEU A 33 1.20 14.21 15.10
CA LEU A 33 2.47 14.39 15.80
C LEU A 33 3.65 13.98 14.93
N LEU A 34 3.54 12.87 14.20
CA LEU A 34 4.63 12.33 13.40
C LEU A 34 5.07 13.27 12.28
N GLY A 35 4.11 13.88 11.59
CA GLY A 35 4.37 14.81 10.49
C GLY A 35 5.17 16.05 10.90
N GLN A 36 5.22 16.38 12.19
CA GLN A 36 6.05 17.48 12.72
C GLN A 36 7.53 17.11 12.83
N HIS A 37 7.86 15.82 12.82
CA HIS A 37 9.20 15.32 13.19
C HIS A 37 9.84 14.41 12.14
N ALA A 38 9.05 13.77 11.27
CA ALA A 38 9.59 12.88 10.25
C ALA A 38 8.72 12.81 9.00
N ARG A 39 9.37 12.49 7.88
CA ARG A 39 8.68 12.04 6.67
C ARG A 39 8.21 10.61 6.86
N PHE A 40 7.04 10.33 6.33
CA PHE A 40 6.45 9.00 6.39
C PHE A 40 5.72 8.64 5.10
N THR A 41 5.58 7.34 4.90
CA THR A 41 4.74 6.73 3.88
C THR A 41 3.46 6.22 4.52
N LEU A 42 2.33 6.41 3.85
CA LEU A 42 1.13 5.62 4.11
C LEU A 42 1.11 4.41 3.19
N ALA A 43 0.92 3.23 3.78
CA ALA A 43 0.79 1.98 3.05
C ALA A 43 -0.63 1.45 3.16
N PHE A 44 -1.25 1.23 2.00
CA PHE A 44 -2.58 0.64 1.88
C PHE A 44 -2.49 -0.75 1.26
N THR A 45 -3.09 -1.74 1.92
CA THR A 45 -3.31 -3.06 1.33
C THR A 45 -4.67 -3.05 0.64
N LEU A 46 -4.70 -3.24 -0.66
CA LEU A 46 -5.93 -3.27 -1.43
C LEU A 46 -6.65 -4.61 -1.24
N THR A 47 -7.87 -4.52 -0.74
CA THR A 47 -8.82 -5.60 -0.49
C THR A 47 -10.09 -5.37 -1.30
N ARG A 48 -10.95 -6.37 -1.37
CA ARG A 48 -12.29 -6.25 -1.96
C ARG A 48 -13.08 -5.06 -1.40
N ASP A 49 -12.96 -4.82 -0.10
CA ASP A 49 -13.81 -3.86 0.62
C ASP A 49 -13.32 -2.42 0.47
N ASN A 50 -12.03 -2.21 0.19
CA ASN A 50 -11.43 -0.87 0.14
C ASN A 50 -10.99 -0.44 -1.26
N VAL A 51 -11.02 -1.33 -2.27
CA VAL A 51 -10.51 -1.02 -3.62
C VAL A 51 -11.24 0.17 -4.26
N ALA A 52 -12.49 0.41 -3.87
CA ALA A 52 -13.26 1.56 -4.32
C ALA A 52 -12.77 2.90 -3.72
N GLU A 53 -12.05 2.87 -2.59
CA GLU A 53 -11.61 4.03 -1.81
C GLU A 53 -10.24 4.59 -2.25
N VAL A 54 -9.59 4.03 -3.26
CA VAL A 54 -8.19 4.38 -3.60
C VAL A 54 -7.94 5.88 -3.77
N GLU A 55 -8.85 6.61 -4.40
CA GLU A 55 -8.73 8.07 -4.56
C GLU A 55 -8.88 8.79 -3.22
N ALA A 56 -9.81 8.35 -2.36
CA ALA A 56 -9.97 8.89 -1.01
C ALA A 56 -8.75 8.60 -0.12
N CYS A 57 -8.06 7.49 -0.34
CA CYS A 57 -6.79 7.17 0.33
C CYS A 57 -5.67 8.13 -0.11
N VAL A 58 -5.63 8.52 -1.39
CA VAL A 58 -4.70 9.58 -1.86
C VAL A 58 -5.02 10.90 -1.15
N GLU A 59 -6.30 11.30 -1.10
CA GLU A 59 -6.69 12.54 -0.41
C GLU A 59 -6.40 12.50 1.09
N LEU A 60 -6.55 11.34 1.74
CA LEU A 60 -6.12 11.15 3.11
C LEU A 60 -4.62 11.34 3.25
N ALA A 61 -3.81 10.71 2.40
CA ALA A 61 -2.35 10.83 2.41
C ALA A 61 -1.90 12.28 2.25
N ARG A 62 -2.52 13.04 1.34
CA ARG A 62 -2.29 14.48 1.18
C ARG A 62 -2.64 15.25 2.45
N ARG A 63 -3.84 15.02 2.99
CA ARG A 63 -4.36 15.74 4.16
C ARG A 63 -3.48 15.55 5.40
N VAL A 64 -2.90 14.37 5.59
CA VAL A 64 -2.02 14.09 6.73
C VAL A 64 -0.55 14.48 6.47
N GLY A 65 -0.23 14.98 5.28
CA GLY A 65 1.14 15.37 4.91
C GLY A 65 2.07 14.18 4.69
N ALA A 66 1.54 13.03 4.27
CA ALA A 66 2.36 11.89 3.91
C ALA A 66 3.25 12.24 2.72
N HIS A 67 4.50 11.79 2.75
CA HIS A 67 5.43 12.03 1.65
C HIS A 67 5.16 11.07 0.49
N THR A 68 4.74 9.84 0.79
CA THR A 68 4.44 8.82 -0.22
C THR A 68 3.18 8.05 0.18
N ALA A 69 2.39 7.66 -0.81
CA ALA A 69 1.33 6.68 -0.64
C ALA A 69 1.65 5.43 -1.47
N VAL A 70 1.69 4.26 -0.84
CA VAL A 70 1.92 2.98 -1.51
C VAL A 70 0.66 2.12 -1.48
N PHE A 71 0.34 1.50 -2.62
CA PHE A 71 -0.84 0.66 -2.78
C PHE A 71 -0.41 -0.73 -3.22
N ARG A 72 -0.63 -1.73 -2.36
CA ARG A 72 -0.19 -3.12 -2.59
C ARG A 72 -1.38 -4.07 -2.58
N PRO A 73 -1.41 -5.11 -3.42
CA PRO A 73 -2.49 -6.09 -3.37
C PRO A 73 -2.41 -6.90 -2.07
N LEU A 74 -3.55 -7.41 -1.60
CA LEU A 74 -3.56 -8.44 -0.57
C LEU A 74 -2.90 -9.72 -1.12
N TYR A 75 -1.81 -10.15 -0.49
CA TYR A 75 -1.18 -11.43 -0.78
C TYR A 75 -1.79 -12.54 0.10
N PRO A 76 -2.10 -13.72 -0.45
CA PRO A 76 -2.67 -14.84 0.31
C PRO A 76 -1.59 -15.55 1.13
N VAL A 77 -1.06 -14.88 2.16
CA VAL A 77 -0.02 -15.38 3.07
C VAL A 77 -0.41 -15.15 4.53
N GLY A 78 0.13 -15.96 5.45
CA GLY A 78 -0.19 -15.86 6.87
C GLY A 78 -1.70 -15.95 7.13
N THR A 79 -2.24 -15.04 7.94
CA THR A 79 -3.68 -14.98 8.26
C THR A 79 -4.56 -14.80 7.02
N ALA A 80 -4.08 -14.08 5.99
CA ALA A 80 -4.87 -13.82 4.77
C ALA A 80 -5.21 -15.10 3.99
N THR A 81 -4.48 -16.19 4.19
CA THR A 81 -4.82 -17.50 3.59
C THR A 81 -6.19 -18.03 3.99
N ARG A 82 -6.69 -17.60 5.16
CA ARG A 82 -8.01 -17.99 5.70
C ARG A 82 -9.12 -17.02 5.31
N HIS A 83 -8.77 -15.95 4.60
CA HIS A 83 -9.68 -14.86 4.23
C HIS A 83 -9.62 -14.53 2.73
N PRO A 84 -9.81 -15.51 1.83
CA PRO A 84 -9.76 -15.26 0.38
C PRO A 84 -10.85 -14.29 -0.09
N GLU A 85 -11.96 -14.16 0.65
CA GLU A 85 -13.03 -13.19 0.39
C GLU A 85 -12.54 -11.74 0.37
N LEU A 86 -11.50 -11.43 1.13
CA LEU A 86 -10.89 -10.09 1.17
C LEU A 86 -10.07 -9.78 -0.08
N MET A 87 -9.75 -10.77 -0.92
CA MET A 87 -8.99 -10.49 -2.14
C MET A 87 -9.84 -9.66 -3.12
N PRO A 88 -9.28 -8.58 -3.69
CA PRO A 88 -9.97 -7.83 -4.72
C PRO A 88 -10.18 -8.72 -5.94
N THR A 89 -11.23 -8.46 -6.72
CA THR A 89 -11.35 -9.05 -8.04
C THR A 89 -10.26 -8.49 -8.95
N PHE A 90 -9.88 -9.24 -9.99
CA PHE A 90 -8.91 -8.77 -10.97
C PHE A 90 -9.34 -7.42 -11.58
N ASP A 91 -10.59 -7.35 -12.06
CA ASP A 91 -11.14 -6.13 -12.66
C ASP A 91 -11.19 -4.97 -11.66
N GLY A 92 -11.56 -5.23 -10.41
CA GLY A 92 -11.60 -4.20 -9.36
C GLY A 92 -10.20 -3.66 -9.05
N TYR A 93 -9.19 -4.53 -9.00
CA TYR A 93 -7.80 -4.11 -8.80
C TYR A 93 -7.28 -3.30 -10.00
N VAL A 94 -7.52 -3.75 -11.23
CA VAL A 94 -7.11 -3.04 -12.45
C VAL A 94 -7.78 -1.66 -12.55
N ASP A 95 -9.09 -1.56 -12.25
CA ASP A 95 -9.80 -0.28 -12.21
C ASP A 95 -9.20 0.67 -11.16
N ALA A 96 -8.89 0.16 -9.96
CA ALA A 96 -8.23 0.95 -8.94
C ALA A 96 -6.86 1.48 -9.38
N LEU A 97 -6.05 0.66 -10.05
CA LEU A 97 -4.76 1.10 -10.60
C LEU A 97 -4.95 2.21 -11.65
N ALA A 98 -5.91 2.06 -12.55
CA ALA A 98 -6.21 3.08 -13.56
C ALA A 98 -6.70 4.40 -12.94
N ARG A 99 -7.46 4.34 -11.84
CA ARG A 99 -7.89 5.53 -11.09
C ARG A 99 -6.71 6.20 -10.39
N LEU A 100 -5.82 5.41 -9.78
CA LEU A 100 -4.61 5.90 -9.15
C LEU A 100 -3.69 6.63 -10.14
N GLU A 101 -3.48 6.09 -11.35
CA GLU A 101 -2.70 6.75 -12.41
C GLU A 101 -3.29 8.12 -12.80
N ARG A 102 -4.62 8.25 -12.88
CA ARG A 102 -5.29 9.53 -13.20
C ARG A 102 -5.13 10.57 -12.09
N VAL A 103 -5.17 10.13 -10.83
CA VAL A 103 -4.99 11.02 -9.68
C VAL A 103 -3.54 11.46 -9.54
N GLU A 104 -2.58 10.57 -9.80
CA GLU A 104 -1.14 10.88 -9.77
C GLU A 104 -0.77 12.01 -10.73
N ALA A 105 -1.31 11.98 -11.96
CA ALA A 105 -1.11 13.05 -12.95
C ALA A 105 -1.52 14.46 -12.44
N ASN A 106 -2.33 14.53 -11.38
CA ASN A 106 -2.85 15.76 -10.79
C ASN A 106 -2.50 15.89 -9.30
N SER A 107 -1.41 15.26 -8.83
CA SER A 107 -1.09 15.16 -7.40
C SER A 107 0.15 15.92 -6.96
N ASP A 108 0.03 16.64 -5.83
CA ASP A 108 1.15 17.24 -5.10
C ASP A 108 1.85 16.25 -4.13
N LEU A 109 1.43 14.97 -4.11
CA LEU A 109 2.19 13.94 -3.39
C LEU A 109 3.56 13.74 -4.04
N PHE A 110 4.61 13.60 -3.23
CA PHE A 110 5.96 13.41 -3.77
C PHE A 110 6.09 12.10 -4.55
N ALA A 111 5.39 11.04 -4.14
CA ALA A 111 5.30 9.80 -4.91
C ALA A 111 4.02 9.02 -4.61
N LEU A 112 3.44 8.43 -5.65
CA LEU A 112 2.38 7.43 -5.58
C LEU A 112 2.94 6.12 -6.18
N ASP A 113 3.04 5.05 -5.39
CA ASP A 113 3.61 3.76 -5.86
C ASP A 113 2.57 2.64 -5.76
N PRO A 114 1.69 2.54 -6.77
CA PRO A 114 0.82 1.40 -6.93
C PRO A 114 1.61 0.23 -7.52
N PHE A 115 1.34 -0.98 -7.05
CA PHE A 115 1.91 -2.18 -7.65
C PHE A 115 1.20 -2.51 -8.98
N SER A 116 1.58 -1.78 -10.04
CA SER A 116 1.08 -1.96 -11.40
C SER A 116 2.17 -2.46 -12.37
N PRO A 117 1.85 -3.39 -13.27
CA PRO A 117 2.72 -3.71 -14.41
C PRO A 117 2.89 -2.56 -15.41
N SER A 118 1.92 -1.65 -15.54
CA SER A 118 1.97 -0.50 -16.47
C SER A 118 2.95 0.58 -16.03
N ALA A 119 3.04 0.85 -14.72
CA ALA A 119 3.87 1.89 -14.13
C ALA A 119 5.38 1.55 -14.10
N ARG A 120 5.79 0.39 -14.61
CA ARG A 120 7.15 -0.14 -14.49
C ARG A 120 7.72 -0.56 -15.85
N GLU A 121 7.89 0.38 -16.78
CA GLU A 121 8.56 0.12 -18.06
C GLU A 121 10.01 -0.41 -17.86
N GLU A 122 10.71 0.05 -16.81
CA GLU A 122 12.07 -0.39 -16.47
C GLU A 122 12.16 -1.78 -15.80
N LEU A 123 11.02 -2.41 -15.44
CA LEU A 123 10.92 -3.78 -14.92
C LEU A 123 10.16 -4.72 -15.86
N ARG A 124 10.09 -4.41 -17.16
CA ARG A 124 9.85 -5.46 -18.16
C ARG A 124 10.87 -6.56 -17.89
N GLY A 125 10.40 -7.73 -17.46
CA GLY A 125 11.27 -8.82 -17.03
C GLY A 125 12.36 -9.08 -18.06
N VAL A 126 13.59 -8.70 -17.73
CA VAL A 126 14.76 -9.09 -18.51
C VAL A 126 15.08 -10.50 -18.04
N VAL A 127 15.06 -11.47 -18.95
CA VAL A 127 15.54 -12.81 -18.66
C VAL A 127 17.06 -12.73 -18.56
N THR A 128 17.58 -12.75 -17.34
CA THR A 128 19.02 -12.85 -17.10
C THR A 128 19.41 -14.32 -17.09
N GLU A 129 20.11 -14.79 -18.12
CA GLU A 129 20.69 -16.14 -18.12
C GLU A 129 21.89 -16.19 -17.16
N GLY A 130 21.79 -17.00 -16.11
CA GLY A 130 22.86 -17.24 -15.15
C GLY A 130 22.61 -18.52 -14.36
N PRO A 131 23.64 -19.18 -13.81
CA PRO A 131 23.52 -20.52 -13.21
C PRO A 131 22.83 -20.54 -11.83
N GLY A 132 22.17 -19.46 -11.39
CA GLY A 132 21.65 -19.30 -10.03
C GLY A 132 20.18 -18.88 -9.95
N CYS A 133 19.51 -19.31 -8.89
CA CYS A 133 18.20 -18.80 -8.48
C CYS A 133 18.33 -17.32 -8.07
N GLY A 134 17.50 -16.42 -8.63
CA GLY A 134 17.55 -14.97 -8.37
C GLY A 134 17.00 -14.53 -7.01
N ALA A 135 16.44 -15.44 -6.21
CA ALA A 135 15.99 -15.15 -4.86
C ALA A 135 17.18 -14.82 -3.95
N ALA A 136 17.03 -13.81 -3.08
CA ALA A 136 18.00 -13.37 -2.06
C ALA A 136 19.22 -12.52 -2.50
N ASN A 137 19.35 -12.12 -3.78
CA ASN A 137 20.45 -11.23 -4.19
C ASN A 137 20.26 -9.74 -3.82
N THR A 138 19.02 -9.28 -3.63
CA THR A 138 18.70 -7.87 -3.33
C THR A 138 17.83 -7.68 -2.07
N VAL A 139 17.17 -8.73 -1.60
CA VAL A 139 16.27 -8.71 -0.43
C VAL A 139 16.43 -10.01 0.35
N ALA A 140 16.65 -9.93 1.66
CA ALA A 140 16.62 -11.07 2.57
C ALA A 140 15.64 -10.80 3.71
N SER A 141 14.87 -11.82 4.09
CA SER A 141 14.04 -11.79 5.29
C SER A 141 14.70 -12.64 6.37
N VAL A 142 15.09 -12.03 7.49
CA VAL A 142 15.52 -12.76 8.68
C VAL A 142 14.32 -12.90 9.59
N SER A 143 14.02 -14.13 10.00
CA SER A 143 12.87 -14.38 10.88
C SER A 143 13.19 -13.86 12.29
N VAL A 144 12.17 -13.73 13.14
CA VAL A 144 12.40 -13.42 14.56
C VAL A 144 13.20 -14.53 15.28
N GLN A 145 13.33 -15.71 14.67
CA GLN A 145 14.08 -16.85 15.19
C GLN A 145 15.52 -16.90 14.65
N GLY A 146 15.91 -15.98 13.77
CA GLY A 146 17.14 -16.03 12.97
C GLY A 146 16.89 -16.71 11.64
#